data_AF-A0A535J2V1-F1
#
_entry.id   AF-A0A535J2V1-F1
#
_cell.length_a   1.000
_cell.length_b   1.000
_cell.length_c   1.000
_cell.angle_alpha   90.00
_cell.angle_beta   90.00
_cell.angle_gamma   90.00
#
_symmetry.space_group_name_H-M   'P 1'
#
loop_
_entity.id
_entity.type
_entity.pdbx_description
1 polymer ?
#
loop_
_entity_poly.entity_id
_entity_poly.type
_entity_poly.pdbx_seq_one_letter_code
_entity_poly.pdbx_strand_id
1 'polypeptide(L)'
;MTAIKLSRLLEGVDVLEAPPTDPEVTGLCYDSRRLKVGDCFVAIPGTHTDGHRYVETALRDGAVAAVVQRRVGTAWPQVVVPDTRRTLALMSSTLYGHPSRDMLVIGVTGTDGKTTTTTMIHQMLLTAGRRAGSMSTVDIRFGDAVDPNDSRQTTLEALEVQ
;
A
#
# COMPACT_ATOMS: atom_id res chain seq x y z
N MET A 1 6.08 9.56 10.75
CA MET A 1 5.06 10.16 9.87
C MET A 1 4.14 11.01 10.71
N THR A 2 3.64 12.11 10.15
CA THR A 2 2.63 12.94 10.80
C THR A 2 1.28 12.25 10.73
N ALA A 3 0.50 12.30 11.81
CA ALA A 3 -0.85 11.76 11.83
C ALA A 3 -1.76 12.42 10.77
N ILE A 4 -2.63 11.64 10.15
CA ILE A 4 -3.64 12.08 9.18
C ILE A 4 -5.02 11.58 9.59
N LYS A 5 -6.07 12.36 9.33
CA LYS A 5 -7.45 11.93 9.61
C LYS A 5 -7.86 10.77 8.71
N LEU A 6 -8.59 9.81 9.28
CA LEU A 6 -9.14 8.68 8.52
C LEU A 6 -10.03 9.16 7.38
N SER A 7 -10.88 10.17 7.63
CA SER A 7 -11.74 10.78 6.61
C SER A 7 -10.95 11.28 5.39
N ARG A 8 -9.78 11.89 5.63
CA ARG A 8 -8.89 12.37 4.57
C ARG A 8 -8.26 11.22 3.78
N LEU A 9 -7.88 10.13 4.44
CA LEU A 9 -7.37 8.93 3.74
C LEU A 9 -8.42 8.27 2.84
N LEU A 10 -9.70 8.46 3.15
CA LEU A 10 -10.82 7.90 2.40
C LEU A 10 -11.27 8.80 1.22
N GLU A 11 -10.58 9.91 0.94
CA GLU A 11 -10.89 10.74 -0.22
C GLU A 11 -10.80 9.94 -1.53
N GLY A 12 -11.90 9.92 -2.30
CA GLY A 12 -11.99 9.15 -3.55
C GLY A 12 -12.21 7.64 -3.37
N VAL A 13 -12.39 7.15 -2.13
CA VAL A 13 -12.80 5.79 -1.82
C VAL A 13 -14.32 5.66 -1.85
N ASP A 14 -14.81 4.55 -2.38
CA ASP A 14 -16.23 4.19 -2.30
C ASP A 14 -16.53 3.56 -0.93
N VAL A 15 -17.22 4.30 -0.06
CA VAL A 15 -17.50 3.91 1.32
C VAL A 15 -18.97 3.53 1.48
N LEU A 16 -19.22 2.29 1.92
CA LEU A 16 -20.55 1.76 2.18
C LEU A 16 -21.01 2.12 3.60
N GLU A 17 -20.12 2.00 4.59
CA GLU A 17 -20.36 2.39 5.97
C GLU A 17 -19.11 3.07 6.54
N ALA A 18 -19.29 4.25 7.14
CA ALA A 18 -18.22 4.96 7.85
C ALA A 18 -18.38 4.79 9.38
N PRO A 19 -17.28 4.77 10.14
CA PRO A 19 -17.37 4.79 11.59
C PRO A 19 -17.88 6.17 12.10
N PRO A 20 -18.50 6.22 13.28
CA PRO A 20 -18.97 7.49 13.86
C PRO A 20 -17.83 8.42 14.33
N THR A 21 -16.60 7.90 14.40
CA THR A 21 -15.40 8.61 14.83
C THR A 21 -14.43 8.79 13.68
N ASP A 22 -13.65 9.88 13.70
CA ASP A 22 -12.58 10.16 12.72
C ASP A 22 -11.20 10.15 13.40
N PRO A 23 -10.63 8.96 13.66
CA PRO A 23 -9.37 8.82 14.36
C PRO A 23 -8.19 9.34 13.52
N GLU A 24 -7.10 9.63 14.21
CA GLU A 24 -5.81 9.93 13.59
C GLU A 24 -5.07 8.63 13.26
N VAL A 25 -4.66 8.50 12.01
CA VAL A 25 -3.94 7.35 11.45
C VAL A 25 -2.49 7.75 11.21
N THR A 26 -1.54 6.93 11.68
CA THR A 26 -0.10 7.17 11.50
C THR A 26 0.52 6.34 10.39
N GLY A 27 -0.20 5.31 9.91
CA GLY A 27 0.24 4.39 8.87
C GLY A 27 -0.88 3.45 8.43
N LEU A 28 -0.61 2.66 7.40
CA LEU A 28 -1.52 1.63 6.90
C LEU A 28 -0.86 0.27 7.07
N CYS A 29 -1.65 -0.75 7.34
CA CYS A 29 -1.15 -2.10 7.51
C CYS A 29 -2.15 -3.10 6.96
N TYR A 30 -1.72 -4.03 6.12
CA TYR A 30 -2.56 -5.13 5.60
C TYR A 30 -2.08 -6.52 6.05
N ASP A 31 -0.98 -6.58 6.82
CA ASP A 31 -0.43 -7.78 7.45
C ASP A 31 -0.32 -7.55 8.95
N SER A 32 -1.20 -8.16 9.73
CA SER A 32 -1.29 -7.96 11.18
C SER A 32 0.02 -8.22 11.92
N ARG A 33 0.93 -9.04 11.37
CA ARG A 33 2.26 -9.32 11.96
C ARG A 33 3.21 -8.13 11.89
N ARG A 34 2.92 -7.15 11.02
CA ARG A 34 3.72 -5.92 10.82
C ARG A 34 3.03 -4.68 11.38
N LEU A 35 1.89 -4.85 12.06
CA LEU A 35 1.09 -3.75 12.59
C LEU A 35 1.88 -2.90 13.58
N LYS A 36 1.71 -1.57 13.50
CA LYS A 36 2.19 -0.63 14.50
C LYS A 36 1.01 0.08 15.15
N VAL A 37 1.17 0.46 16.41
CA VAL A 37 0.19 1.28 17.14
C VAL A 37 -0.06 2.57 16.36
N GLY A 38 -1.33 2.91 16.13
CA GLY A 38 -1.74 4.07 15.35
C GLY A 38 -2.04 3.77 13.87
N ASP A 39 -1.73 2.56 13.39
CA ASP A 39 -2.04 2.19 12.01
C ASP A 39 -3.55 1.97 11.79
N CYS A 40 -3.99 2.12 10.54
CA CYS A 40 -5.28 1.61 10.09
C CYS A 40 -5.07 0.25 9.42
N PHE A 41 -5.76 -0.78 9.92
CA PHE A 41 -5.65 -2.14 9.38
C PHE A 41 -6.57 -2.33 8.18
N VAL A 42 -6.08 -2.88 7.06
CA VAL A 42 -6.88 -3.16 5.86
C VAL A 42 -7.04 -4.66 5.68
N ALA A 43 -8.25 -5.16 5.87
CA ALA A 43 -8.57 -6.57 5.78
C ALA A 43 -8.72 -7.02 4.32
N ILE A 44 -7.64 -7.52 3.73
CA ILE A 44 -7.66 -8.05 2.37
C ILE A 44 -8.09 -9.53 2.38
N PRO A 45 -9.12 -9.93 1.61
CA PRO A 45 -9.37 -11.34 1.34
C PRO A 45 -8.22 -11.91 0.51
N GLY A 46 -7.47 -12.84 1.09
CA GLY A 46 -6.40 -13.56 0.41
C GLY A 46 -6.88 -14.90 -0.16
N THR A 47 -6.01 -15.53 -0.94
CA THR A 47 -6.21 -16.88 -1.48
C THR A 47 -6.06 -17.97 -0.41
N HIS A 48 -5.15 -17.77 0.56
CA HIS A 48 -4.86 -18.72 1.62
C HIS A 48 -5.56 -18.39 2.95
N THR A 49 -5.77 -17.11 3.23
CA THR A 49 -6.41 -16.64 4.45
C THR A 49 -7.19 -15.35 4.21
N ASP A 50 -8.26 -15.17 4.96
CA ASP A 50 -9.07 -13.96 4.90
C ASP A 50 -8.61 -12.97 5.98
N GLY A 51 -8.16 -11.78 5.56
CA GLY A 51 -7.71 -10.71 6.45
C GLY A 51 -8.74 -10.30 7.51
N HIS A 52 -10.05 -10.51 7.24
CA HIS A 52 -11.12 -10.19 8.19
C HIS A 52 -11.00 -10.98 9.51
N ARG A 53 -10.35 -12.15 9.48
CA ARG A 53 -10.10 -12.96 10.67
C ARG A 53 -9.17 -12.29 11.68
N TYR A 54 -8.35 -11.34 11.23
CA TYR A 54 -7.36 -10.66 12.08
C TYR A 54 -7.80 -9.26 12.51
N VAL A 55 -8.99 -8.79 12.12
CA VAL A 55 -9.49 -7.45 12.43
C VAL A 55 -9.54 -7.21 13.93
N GLU A 56 -10.13 -8.13 14.70
CA GLU A 56 -10.24 -7.98 16.14
C GLU A 56 -8.86 -7.97 16.82
N THR A 57 -7.95 -8.84 16.39
CA THR A 57 -6.56 -8.87 16.90
C THR A 57 -5.84 -7.57 16.57
N ALA A 58 -5.90 -7.09 15.32
CA ALA A 58 -5.23 -5.86 14.92
C ALA A 58 -5.72 -4.65 15.71
N LEU A 59 -7.02 -4.54 15.95
CA LEU A 59 -7.60 -3.47 16.75
C LEU A 59 -7.14 -3.54 18.22
N ARG A 60 -7.07 -4.74 18.80
CA ARG A 60 -6.52 -4.94 20.16
C ARG A 60 -5.03 -4.60 20.24
N ASP A 61 -4.28 -4.87 19.18
CA ASP A 61 -2.84 -4.64 19.07
C ASP A 61 -2.49 -3.16 18.74
N GLY A 62 -3.50 -2.29 18.63
CA GLY A 62 -3.33 -0.84 18.55
C GLY A 62 -3.67 -0.21 17.21
N ALA A 63 -4.32 -0.94 16.29
CA ALA A 63 -4.93 -0.31 15.13
C ALA A 63 -6.06 0.63 15.58
N VAL A 64 -6.10 1.84 15.02
CA VAL A 64 -7.10 2.87 15.39
C VAL A 64 -8.42 2.71 14.63
N ALA A 65 -8.39 2.00 13.51
CA ALA A 65 -9.53 1.65 12.68
C ALA A 65 -9.21 0.43 11.82
N ALA A 66 -10.24 -0.21 11.28
CA ALA A 66 -10.10 -1.25 10.27
C ALA A 66 -10.93 -0.93 9.01
N VAL A 67 -10.37 -1.20 7.84
CA VAL A 67 -11.07 -1.15 6.55
C VAL A 67 -11.41 -2.59 6.16
N VAL A 68 -12.68 -2.86 5.94
CA VAL A 68 -13.23 -4.21 5.75
C VAL A 68 -14.21 -4.25 4.58
N GLN A 69 -14.37 -5.40 3.94
CA GLN A 69 -15.46 -5.63 2.99
C GLN A 69 -16.78 -5.99 3.67
N ARG A 70 -16.69 -6.52 4.90
CA ARG A 70 -17.84 -6.86 5.72
C ARG A 70 -17.54 -6.59 7.18
N ARG A 71 -18.56 -6.14 7.91
CA ARG A 71 -18.43 -5.82 9.32
C ARG A 71 -18.02 -7.05 10.13
N VAL A 72 -17.00 -6.89 10.96
CA VAL A 72 -16.60 -7.88 11.96
C VAL A 72 -17.20 -7.45 13.30
N GLY A 73 -17.73 -8.40 14.07
CA GLY A 73 -18.50 -8.15 15.30
C GLY A 73 -17.67 -7.57 16.44
N THR A 74 -17.29 -6.29 16.32
CA THR A 74 -16.50 -5.55 17.30
C THR A 74 -17.05 -4.13 17.44
N ALA A 75 -16.83 -3.50 18.60
CA ALA A 75 -17.23 -2.12 18.85
C ALA A 75 -16.26 -1.06 18.28
N TRP A 76 -15.13 -1.50 17.72
CA TRP A 76 -14.08 -0.61 17.23
C TRP A 76 -14.43 0.03 15.88
N PRO A 77 -13.81 1.18 15.54
CA PRO A 77 -14.05 1.87 14.28
C PRO A 77 -13.76 0.98 13.07
N GLN A 78 -14.75 0.84 12.18
CA GLN A 78 -14.65 0.09 10.94
C GLN A 78 -15.19 0.92 9.78
N VAL A 79 -14.49 0.89 8.66
CA VAL A 79 -14.94 1.42 7.36
C VAL A 79 -15.30 0.23 6.49
N VAL A 80 -16.54 0.14 6.05
CA VAL A 80 -17.00 -0.91 5.13
C VAL A 80 -16.90 -0.38 3.71
N VAL A 81 -16.19 -1.11 2.84
CA VAL A 81 -15.95 -0.76 1.43
C VAL A 81 -16.26 -1.95 0.52
N PRO A 82 -16.59 -1.75 -0.76
CA PRO A 82 -16.85 -2.88 -1.65
C PRO A 82 -15.57 -3.66 -1.99
N ASP A 83 -14.41 -3.01 -1.99
CA ASP A 83 -13.11 -3.60 -2.34
C ASP A 83 -11.98 -3.05 -1.45
N THR A 84 -11.50 -3.86 -0.52
CA THR A 84 -10.42 -3.47 0.41
C THR A 84 -9.07 -3.39 -0.28
N ARG A 85 -8.83 -4.13 -1.37
CA ARG A 85 -7.56 -4.08 -2.12
C ARG A 85 -7.45 -2.78 -2.90
N ARG A 86 -8.53 -2.40 -3.59
CA ARG A 86 -8.61 -1.08 -4.26
C ARG A 86 -8.51 0.04 -3.25
N THR A 87 -9.18 -0.09 -2.10
CA THR A 87 -9.14 0.92 -1.04
C THR A 87 -7.73 1.08 -0.48
N LEU A 88 -6.98 -0.01 -0.24
CA LEU A 88 -5.57 0.08 0.16
C LEU A 88 -4.77 0.93 -0.84
N ALA A 89 -4.91 0.69 -2.15
CA ALA A 89 -4.18 1.45 -3.15
C ALA A 89 -4.48 2.97 -3.10
N LEU A 90 -5.75 3.34 -2.97
CA LEU A 90 -6.18 4.74 -2.89
C LEU A 90 -5.71 5.41 -1.60
N MET A 91 -5.85 4.72 -0.46
CA MET A 91 -5.40 5.22 0.84
C MET A 91 -3.87 5.36 0.88
N SER A 92 -3.12 4.40 0.33
CA SER A 92 -1.65 4.48 0.25
C SER A 92 -1.21 5.67 -0.58
N SER A 93 -1.82 5.88 -1.76
CA SER A 93 -1.51 7.08 -2.56
C SER A 93 -1.81 8.37 -1.82
N THR A 94 -2.90 8.43 -1.05
CA THR A 94 -3.23 9.63 -0.26
C THR A 94 -2.24 9.83 0.90
N LEU A 95 -1.86 8.75 1.60
CA LEU A 95 -0.92 8.78 2.72
C LEU A 95 0.46 9.32 2.31
N TYR A 96 0.93 8.95 1.13
CA TYR A 96 2.24 9.38 0.60
C TYR A 96 2.15 10.60 -0.35
N GLY A 97 0.98 11.22 -0.49
CA GLY A 97 0.84 12.48 -1.25
C GLY A 97 0.84 12.32 -2.78
N HIS A 98 0.42 11.17 -3.29
CA HIS A 98 0.35 10.85 -4.73
C HIS A 98 1.69 11.01 -5.47
N PRO A 99 2.77 10.33 -5.05
CA PRO A 99 4.12 10.53 -5.59
C PRO A 99 4.22 10.35 -7.11
N SER A 100 3.38 9.47 -7.68
CA SER A 100 3.32 9.23 -9.12
C SER A 100 2.83 10.43 -9.95
N ARG A 101 2.23 11.46 -9.33
CA ARG A 101 1.84 12.71 -10.02
C ARG A 101 3.04 13.62 -10.28
N ASP A 102 4.10 13.49 -9.49
CA ASP A 102 5.29 14.33 -9.54
C ASP A 102 6.47 13.65 -10.26
N MET A 103 6.26 12.45 -10.83
CA MET A 103 7.30 11.71 -11.54
C MET A 103 6.76 10.94 -12.75
N LEU A 104 7.63 10.69 -13.73
CA LEU A 104 7.31 9.80 -14.85
C LEU A 104 7.38 8.34 -14.38
N VAL A 105 6.25 7.64 -14.45
CA VAL A 105 6.16 6.22 -14.13
C VAL A 105 6.10 5.40 -15.43
N ILE A 106 7.02 4.45 -15.59
CA ILE A 106 7.09 3.56 -16.76
C ILE A 106 6.77 2.14 -16.30
N GLY A 107 5.63 1.60 -16.74
CA GLY A 107 5.24 0.21 -16.48
C GLY A 107 5.71 -0.72 -17.59
N VAL A 108 6.45 -1.77 -17.24
CA VAL A 108 6.88 -2.82 -18.18
C VAL A 108 6.20 -4.14 -17.81
N THR A 109 5.42 -4.69 -18.73
CA THR A 109 4.72 -5.97 -18.58
C THR A 109 5.02 -6.90 -19.76
N GLY A 110 4.76 -8.20 -19.59
CA GLY A 110 5.04 -9.24 -20.57
C GLY A 110 5.46 -10.56 -19.92
N THR A 111 5.44 -11.66 -20.67
CA THR A 111 5.87 -12.98 -20.18
C THR A 111 7.36 -12.95 -19.84
N ASP A 112 8.18 -12.46 -20.78
CA ASP A 112 9.64 -12.41 -20.67
C ASP A 112 10.18 -11.00 -20.90
N GLY A 113 11.45 -10.80 -20.58
CA GLY A 113 12.18 -9.56 -20.90
C GLY A 113 11.88 -8.35 -20.00
N LYS A 114 10.90 -8.43 -19.09
CA LYS A 114 10.57 -7.32 -18.16
C LYS A 114 11.79 -6.75 -17.45
N THR A 115 12.56 -7.61 -16.77
CA THR A 115 13.77 -7.22 -16.02
C THR A 115 14.85 -6.63 -16.91
N THR A 116 15.09 -7.23 -18.08
CA THR A 116 16.08 -6.73 -19.04
C THR A 116 15.69 -5.33 -19.52
N THR A 117 14.42 -5.17 -19.91
CA THR A 117 13.89 -3.90 -20.42
C THR A 117 13.89 -2.81 -19.35
N THR A 118 13.48 -3.10 -18.10
CA THR A 118 13.53 -2.11 -17.01
C THR A 118 14.96 -1.69 -16.70
N THR A 119 15.91 -2.64 -16.72
CA THR A 119 17.34 -2.35 -16.51
C THR A 119 17.90 -1.46 -17.62
N MET A 120 17.58 -1.76 -18.89
CA MET A 120 18.01 -0.94 -20.02
C MET A 120 17.44 0.48 -19.95
N ILE A 121 16.14 0.63 -19.64
CA ILE A 121 15.49 1.94 -19.49
C ILE A 121 16.18 2.75 -18.38
N HIS A 122 16.43 2.13 -17.21
CA HIS A 122 17.12 2.78 -16.08
C HIS A 122 18.50 3.30 -16.50
N GLN A 123 19.32 2.46 -17.13
CA GLN A 123 20.66 2.84 -17.58
C GLN A 123 20.64 3.93 -18.65
N MET A 124 19.70 3.88 -19.59
CA MET A 124 19.53 4.93 -20.61
C MET A 124 19.18 6.28 -19.96
N LEU A 125 18.30 6.30 -18.96
CA LEU A 125 17.94 7.51 -18.24
C LEU A 125 19.12 8.10 -17.45
N LEU A 126 19.87 7.25 -16.73
CA LEU A 126 21.07 7.71 -16.00
C LEU A 126 22.13 8.27 -16.96
N THR A 127 22.39 7.57 -18.08
CA THR A 127 23.35 8.01 -19.11
C THR A 127 22.93 9.35 -19.74
N ALA A 128 21.62 9.59 -19.84
CA ALA A 128 21.07 10.87 -20.30
C ALA A 128 21.06 11.98 -19.23
N GLY A 129 21.70 11.76 -18.07
CA GLY A 129 21.78 12.72 -16.97
C GLY A 129 20.48 12.88 -16.17
N ARG A 130 19.55 11.93 -16.27
CA ARG A 130 18.29 11.95 -15.52
C ARG A 130 18.42 11.13 -14.24
N ARG A 131 17.81 11.60 -13.16
CA ARG A 131 17.59 10.78 -11.97
C ARG A 131 16.51 9.75 -12.27
N ALA A 132 16.80 8.48 -12.02
CA ALA A 132 15.88 7.38 -12.23
C ALA A 132 15.96 6.37 -11.07
N GLY A 133 14.89 5.61 -10.91
CA GLY A 133 14.85 4.42 -10.08
C GLY A 133 14.09 3.32 -10.81
N SER A 134 14.32 2.08 -10.40
CA SER A 134 13.64 0.93 -10.98
C SER A 134 13.34 -0.12 -9.92
N MET A 135 12.18 -0.75 -10.01
CA MET A 135 11.84 -1.94 -9.23
C MET A 135 11.73 -3.13 -10.18
N SER A 136 12.39 -4.24 -9.84
CA SER A 136 12.37 -5.46 -10.63
C SER A 136 12.28 -6.69 -9.73
N THR A 137 12.19 -7.88 -10.33
CA THR A 137 12.23 -9.15 -9.59
C THR A 137 13.51 -9.32 -8.77
N VAL A 138 14.61 -8.71 -9.21
CA VAL A 138 15.96 -8.95 -8.66
C VAL A 138 16.33 -7.89 -7.63
N ASP A 139 16.09 -6.64 -7.97
CA ASP A 139 16.57 -5.49 -7.21
C ASP A 139 15.66 -4.28 -7.31
N ILE A 140 15.85 -3.38 -6.35
CA ILE A 140 15.32 -2.02 -6.35
C ILE A 140 16.52 -1.08 -6.50
N ARG A 141 16.44 -0.15 -7.43
CA ARG A 141 17.53 0.78 -7.77
C ARG A 141 17.10 2.22 -7.54
N PHE A 142 17.98 3.02 -6.96
CA PHE A 142 17.80 4.45 -6.75
C PHE A 142 19.07 5.19 -7.19
N GLY A 143 19.06 5.79 -8.38
CA GLY A 143 20.30 6.25 -9.01
C GLY A 143 21.28 5.09 -9.17
N ASP A 144 22.43 5.20 -8.52
CA ASP A 144 23.49 4.17 -8.52
C ASP A 144 23.36 3.17 -7.35
N ALA A 145 22.49 3.44 -6.37
CA ALA A 145 22.25 2.52 -5.26
C ALA A 145 21.39 1.33 -5.71
N VAL A 146 21.72 0.13 -5.18
CA VAL A 146 21.04 -1.12 -5.50
C VAL A 146 20.77 -1.88 -4.21
N ASP A 147 19.49 -2.13 -3.94
CA ASP A 147 19.03 -2.95 -2.83
C ASP A 147 18.39 -4.25 -3.37
N PRO A 148 18.57 -5.39 -2.71
CA PRO A 148 17.93 -6.63 -3.12
C PRO A 148 16.41 -6.54 -2.95
N ASN A 149 15.65 -7.13 -3.89
CA ASN A 149 14.21 -7.26 -3.74
C ASN A 149 13.84 -8.55 -3.00
N ASP A 150 13.72 -8.46 -1.67
CA ASP A 150 13.39 -9.61 -0.81
C ASP A 150 11.88 -9.97 -0.80
N SER A 151 11.03 -9.19 -1.49
CA SER A 151 9.56 -9.35 -1.43
C SER A 151 9.02 -10.60 -2.14
N ARG A 152 9.87 -11.37 -2.85
CA ARG A 152 9.49 -12.48 -3.74
C ARG A 152 8.47 -12.10 -4.83
N GLN A 153 8.12 -10.83 -4.96
CA GLN A 153 7.18 -10.29 -5.93
C GLN A 153 7.91 -9.34 -6.89
N THR A 154 7.61 -9.41 -8.18
CA THR A 154 8.20 -8.47 -9.16
C THR A 154 7.59 -7.07 -9.03
N THR A 155 6.29 -7.02 -8.75
CA THR A 155 5.57 -5.78 -8.43
C THR A 155 5.15 -5.86 -6.98
N LEU A 156 5.59 -4.91 -6.17
CA LEU A 156 5.25 -4.85 -4.75
C LEU A 156 3.76 -4.54 -4.55
N GLU A 157 3.27 -4.77 -3.34
CA GLU A 157 1.92 -4.38 -2.96
C GLU A 157 1.76 -2.85 -2.95
N ALA A 158 0.51 -2.40 -3.03
CA ALA A 158 0.20 -0.99 -3.26
C ALA A 158 0.69 -0.05 -2.15
N LEU A 159 0.95 -0.55 -0.95
CA LEU A 159 1.51 0.25 0.14
C LEU A 159 3.03 0.46 -0.03
N GLU A 160 3.75 -0.58 -0.43
CA GLU A 160 5.20 -0.57 -0.64
C GLU A 160 5.63 0.15 -1.93
N VAL A 161 4.74 0.26 -2.93
CA VAL A 161 5.03 0.97 -4.20
C VAL A 161 4.98 2.49 -4.07
N GLN A 162 4.23 3.03 -3.11
CA GLN A 162 4.10 4.48 -2.90
C GLN A 162 5.31 5.04 -2.15
#